data_AF-A0A523S0Q2-F1
#
_entry.id   AF-A0A523S0Q2-F1
#
_cell.length_a   1.000
_cell.length_b   1.000
_cell.length_c   1.000
_cell.angle_alpha   90.00
_cell.angle_beta   90.00
_cell.angle_gamma   90.00
#
_symmetry.space_group_name_H-M   'P 1'
#
loop_
_entity.id
_entity.type
_entity.pdbx_description
1 polymer ?
#
loop_
_entity_poly.entity_id
_entity_poly.type
_entity_poly.pdbx_seq_one_letter_code
_entity_poly.pdbx_strand_id
1 'polypeptide(L)'
;MQFTGVLFWVPIFYVIVINIIAFLVMWWDKRKASQYEWRVAEATLHVLGFLGGAFGVIGGMYRFRHKTQKRSFQAIVVLGLVVSLVIYWFVGIQYL
;
A
#
# COMPACT_ATOMS: atom_id res chain seq x y z
N MET A 1 6.22 1.54 -32.71
CA MET A 1 4.98 2.13 -32.16
C MET A 1 4.06 1.14 -31.40
N GLN A 2 4.40 -0.16 -31.23
CA GLN A 2 3.55 -1.11 -30.47
C GLN A 2 4.04 -1.41 -29.03
N PHE A 3 5.30 -1.08 -28.69
CA PHE A 3 5.88 -1.40 -27.37
C PHE A 3 5.44 -0.46 -26.22
N THR A 4 4.94 0.73 -26.54
CA THR A 4 4.48 1.72 -25.55
C THR A 4 3.23 1.28 -24.81
N GLY A 5 2.35 0.49 -25.45
CA GLY A 5 1.11 0.00 -24.84
C GLY A 5 1.36 -0.98 -23.69
N VAL A 6 2.26 -1.95 -23.85
CA VAL A 6 2.56 -2.95 -22.80
C VAL A 6 3.24 -2.30 -21.60
N LEU A 7 4.16 -1.36 -21.83
CA LEU A 7 4.81 -0.62 -20.75
C LEU A 7 3.84 0.20 -19.88
N PHE A 8 2.71 0.62 -20.44
CA PHE A 8 1.68 1.38 -19.72
C PHE A 8 0.88 0.51 -18.74
N TRP A 9 0.54 -0.73 -19.13
CA TRP A 9 -0.29 -1.63 -18.31
C TRP A 9 0.47 -2.29 -17.14
N VAL A 10 1.77 -2.53 -17.30
CA VAL A 10 2.63 -3.14 -16.26
C VAL A 10 2.60 -2.38 -14.92
N PRO A 11 2.84 -1.06 -14.85
CA PRO A 11 2.79 -0.32 -13.60
C PRO A 11 1.38 -0.32 -13.00
N ILE A 12 0.32 -0.20 -13.81
CA ILE A 12 -1.06 -0.26 -13.33
C ILE A 12 -1.34 -1.60 -12.64
N PHE A 13 -0.96 -2.71 -13.29
CA PHE A 13 -1.14 -4.05 -12.72
C PHE A 13 -0.34 -4.23 -11.42
N TYR A 14 0.92 -3.77 -11.41
CA TYR A 14 1.76 -3.78 -10.20
C TYR A 14 1.10 -3.03 -9.03
N VAL A 15 0.56 -1.82 -9.28
CA VAL A 15 -0.11 -1.00 -8.26
C VAL A 15 -1.34 -1.70 -7.70
N ILE A 16 -2.15 -2.33 -8.55
CA ILE A 16 -3.33 -3.09 -8.09
C ILE A 16 -2.91 -4.25 -7.19
N VAL A 17 -1.93 -5.04 -7.64
CA VAL A 17 -1.45 -6.21 -6.89
C VAL A 17 -0.85 -5.82 -5.54
N ILE A 18 0.02 -4.80 -5.49
CA ILE A 18 0.66 -4.38 -4.22
C ILE A 18 -0.37 -3.85 -3.22
N ASN A 19 -1.44 -3.18 -3.68
CA ASN A 19 -2.52 -2.72 -2.80
C ASN A 19 -3.38 -3.88 -2.26
N ILE A 20 -3.65 -4.90 -3.08
CA ILE A 20 -4.32 -6.12 -2.62
C ILE A 20 -3.46 -6.83 -1.57
N ILE A 21 -2.16 -7.00 -1.82
CA ILE A 21 -1.22 -7.62 -0.87
C ILE A 21 -1.20 -6.82 0.44
N ALA A 22 -1.05 -5.50 0.38
CA ALA A 22 -1.05 -4.64 1.56
C ALA A 22 -2.34 -4.75 2.39
N PHE A 23 -3.50 -4.83 1.72
CA PHE A 23 -4.78 -5.05 2.37
C PHE A 23 -4.87 -6.41 3.06
N LEU A 24 -4.42 -7.48 2.39
CA LEU A 24 -4.41 -8.83 2.94
C LEU A 24 -3.46 -8.95 4.13
N VAL A 25 -2.30 -8.29 4.10
CA VAL A 25 -1.37 -8.25 5.24
C VAL A 25 -2.01 -7.52 6.43
N MET A 26 -2.74 -6.43 6.21
CA MET A 26 -3.52 -5.76 7.27
C MET A 26 -4.61 -6.66 7.86
N TRP A 27 -5.30 -7.44 7.02
CA TRP A 27 -6.28 -8.42 7.49
C TRP A 27 -5.62 -9.53 8.32
N TRP A 28 -4.49 -10.04 7.84
CA TRP A 28 -3.70 -11.07 8.51
C TRP A 28 -3.21 -10.59 9.88
N ASP A 29 -2.71 -9.35 9.96
CA ASP A 29 -2.29 -8.73 11.23
C ASP A 29 -3.43 -8.69 12.24
N LYS A 30 -4.65 -8.32 11.81
CA LYS A 30 -5.84 -8.37 12.67
C LYS A 30 -6.17 -9.79 13.13
N ARG A 31 -6.12 -10.78 12.23
CA ARG A 31 -6.38 -12.19 12.58
C ARG A 31 -5.40 -12.69 13.64
N LYS A 32 -4.11 -12.42 13.46
CA LYS A 32 -3.07 -12.78 14.43
C LYS A 32 -3.25 -12.09 15.78
N ALA A 33 -3.68 -10.82 15.79
CA ALA A 33 -4.01 -10.12 17.02
C ALA A 33 -5.19 -10.76 17.79
N SER A 34 -6.14 -11.38 17.09
CA SER A 34 -7.25 -12.13 17.71
C SER A 34 -6.86 -13.53 18.18
N GLN A 35 -5.82 -14.14 17.60
CA GLN A 35 -5.33 -15.48 17.95
C GLN A 35 -4.18 -15.46 18.98
N TYR A 36 -3.86 -14.30 19.57
CA TYR A 36 -2.70 -14.11 20.47
C TYR A 36 -1.35 -14.53 19.84
N GLU A 37 -1.26 -14.50 18.52
CA GLU A 37 -0.04 -14.83 17.79
C GLU A 37 0.87 -13.60 17.61
N TRP A 38 2.10 -13.84 17.17
CA TRP A 38 3.08 -12.81 16.83
C TRP A 38 2.56 -11.85 15.75
N ARG A 39 2.31 -10.60 16.15
CA ARG A 39 1.83 -9.51 15.28
C ARG A 39 2.81 -9.20 14.15
N VAL A 40 2.30 -8.69 13.04
CA VAL A 40 3.13 -8.23 11.92
C VAL A 40 3.88 -6.97 12.34
N ALA A 41 5.18 -6.92 12.08
CA ALA A 41 6.01 -5.76 12.38
C ALA A 41 5.48 -4.53 11.62
N GLU A 42 5.37 -3.39 12.30
CA GLU A 42 4.92 -2.12 11.72
C GLU A 42 5.79 -1.71 10.52
N ALA A 43 7.08 -2.04 10.58
CA ALA A 43 8.02 -1.84 9.47
C ALA A 43 7.55 -2.50 8.16
N THR A 44 6.96 -3.70 8.21
CA THR A 44 6.46 -4.41 7.01
C THR A 44 5.34 -3.63 6.33
N LEU A 45 4.41 -3.09 7.13
CA LEU A 45 3.29 -2.30 6.63
C LEU A 45 3.76 -0.95 6.07
N HIS A 46 4.78 -0.35 6.69
CA HIS A 46 5.40 0.86 6.15
C HIS A 46 6.10 0.59 4.83
N VAL A 47 6.89 -0.48 4.73
CA VAL A 47 7.56 -0.88 3.47
C VAL A 47 6.53 -1.14 2.38
N LEU A 48 5.45 -1.88 2.66
CA LEU A 48 4.37 -2.10 1.70
C LEU A 48 3.69 -0.80 1.27
N GLY A 49 3.51 0.15 2.20
CA GLY A 49 3.03 1.49 1.89
C GLY A 49 3.95 2.24 0.93
N PHE A 50 5.26 2.23 1.19
CA PHE A 50 6.26 2.88 0.34
C PHE A 50 6.45 2.21 -1.02
N LEU A 51 6.20 0.90 -1.13
CA LEU A 51 6.24 0.15 -2.39
C LEU A 51 5.04 0.42 -3.32
N GLY A 52 4.11 1.30 -2.93
CA GLY A 52 2.92 1.64 -3.70
C GLY A 52 1.60 1.08 -3.14
N GLY A 53 1.67 0.31 -2.05
CA GLY A 53 0.54 -0.34 -1.39
C GLY A 53 -0.19 0.54 -0.36
N ALA A 54 0.09 1.85 -0.31
CA ALA A 54 -0.44 2.75 0.70
C ALA A 54 -1.98 2.77 0.75
N PHE A 55 -2.66 2.72 -0.39
CA PHE A 55 -4.13 2.64 -0.42
C PHE A 55 -4.66 1.36 0.21
N GLY A 56 -3.99 0.23 -0.02
CA GLY A 56 -4.31 -1.07 0.58
C GLY A 56 -4.11 -1.07 2.09
N VAL A 57 -3.02 -0.47 2.57
CA VAL A 57 -2.77 -0.29 4.02
C VAL A 57 -3.87 0.58 4.63
N ILE A 58 -4.14 1.75 4.05
CA ILE A 58 -5.17 2.69 4.54
C ILE A 58 -6.56 2.02 4.54
N GLY A 59 -6.93 1.36 3.44
CA GLY A 59 -8.19 0.62 3.33
C GLY A 59 -8.30 -0.47 4.40
N GLY A 60 -7.23 -1.21 4.64
CA GLY A 60 -7.13 -2.19 5.72
C GLY A 60 -7.30 -1.54 7.10
N MET A 61 -6.62 -0.42 7.36
CA MET A 61 -6.70 0.29 8.64
C MET A 61 -8.14 0.69 8.97
N TYR A 62 -8.83 1.34 8.03
CA TYR A 62 -10.21 1.78 8.23
C TYR A 62 -11.19 0.60 8.30
N ARG A 63 -11.04 -0.41 7.43
CA ARG A 63 -11.94 -1.57 7.38
C ARG A 63 -11.84 -2.45 8.63
N PHE A 64 -10.64 -2.61 9.14
CA PHE A 64 -10.36 -3.45 10.30
C PHE A 64 -10.35 -2.68 11.63
N ARG A 65 -10.39 -1.34 11.56
CA ARG A 65 -10.21 -0.41 12.70
C ARG A 65 -8.97 -0.76 13.52
N HIS A 66 -7.93 -1.25 12.82
CA HIS A 66 -6.70 -1.74 13.41
C HIS A 66 -5.59 -0.71 13.17
N LYS A 67 -4.84 -0.37 14.21
CA LYS A 67 -3.76 0.65 14.19
C LYS A 67 -4.18 2.06 13.75
N THR A 68 -5.44 2.44 13.97
CA THR A 68 -5.96 3.80 13.68
C THR A 68 -5.68 4.84 14.76
N GLN A 69 -5.22 4.44 15.96
CA GLN A 69 -4.94 5.38 17.04
C GLN A 69 -3.48 5.86 17.09
N LYS A 70 -2.56 5.14 16.44
CA LYS A 70 -1.14 5.55 16.38
C LYS A 70 -0.95 6.60 15.28
N ARG A 71 -0.89 7.88 15.68
CA ARG A 71 -0.63 9.00 14.76
C ARG A 71 0.68 8.86 13.99
N SER A 72 1.73 8.31 14.62
CA SER A 72 3.00 8.02 13.95
C SER A 72 2.83 7.03 12.79
N PHE A 73 2.03 5.99 12.98
CA PHE A 73 1.75 5.00 11.95
C PHE A 73 0.97 5.63 10.78
N GLN A 74 -0.07 6.41 11.08
CA GLN A 74 -0.83 7.15 10.08
C GLN A 74 0.04 8.11 9.28
N ALA A 75 0.90 8.88 9.95
CA ALA A 75 1.78 9.86 9.29
C ALA A 75 2.70 9.19 8.27
N ILE A 76 3.31 8.06 8.62
CA ILE A 76 4.22 7.34 7.70
C ILE A 76 3.44 6.73 6.54
N VAL A 77 2.24 6.18 6.77
CA VAL A 77 1.40 5.63 5.69
C VAL A 77 0.92 6.73 4.73
N VAL A 78 0.54 7.90 5.26
CA VAL A 78 0.18 9.07 4.45
C VAL A 78 1.39 9.59 3.68
N LEU A 79 2.58 9.60 4.29
CA LEU A 79 3.81 9.95 3.58
C LEU A 79 4.07 9.00 2.41
N GLY A 80 3.94 7.68 2.64
CA GLY A 80 4.06 6.67 1.59
C GLY A 80 3.02 6.84 0.47
N LEU A 81 1.80 7.25 0.82
CA LEU A 81 0.76 7.59 -0.15
C LEU A 81 1.18 8.79 -1.03
N VAL A 82 1.64 9.88 -0.41
CA VAL A 82 2.09 11.07 -1.14
C VAL A 82 3.25 10.73 -2.08
N VAL A 83 4.24 9.97 -1.61
CA VAL A 83 5.36 9.50 -2.45
C VAL A 83 4.84 8.68 -3.63
N SER A 84 3.92 7.74 -3.38
CA SER A 84 3.33 6.90 -4.44
C SER A 84 2.60 7.74 -5.49
N LEU A 85 1.83 8.74 -5.06
CA LEU A 85 1.10 9.65 -5.96
C LEU A 85 2.05 10.49 -6.83
N VAL A 86 3.14 11.01 -6.26
CA VAL A 86 4.16 11.75 -7.00
C VAL A 86 4.81 10.85 -8.06
N ILE A 87 5.11 9.60 -7.72
CA ILE A 87 5.66 8.62 -8.66
C ILE A 87 4.65 8.35 -9.78
N TYR A 88 3.38 8.07 -9.46
CA TYR A 88 2.35 7.80 -10.47
C TYR A 88 2.11 9.00 -11.39
N TRP A 89 2.15 10.22 -10.86
CA TRP A 89 2.05 11.44 -11.64
C TRP A 89 3.22 11.61 -12.60
N PHE A 90 4.45 11.43 -12.11
CA PHE A 90 5.65 11.52 -12.94
C PHE A 90 5.66 10.46 -14.04
N VAL A 91 5.32 9.22 -13.69
CA VAL A 91 5.17 8.11 -14.64
C VAL A 91 4.09 8.44 -15.66
N GLY A 92 2.91 8.91 -15.23
CA GLY A 92 1.80 9.27 -16.12
C GLY A 92 2.15 10.36 -17.12
N ILE A 93 2.90 11.39 -16.72
CA ILE A 93 3.38 12.46 -17.61
C ILE A 93 4.28 11.91 -18.73
N GLN A 94 5.09 10.88 -18.47
CA GLN A 94 5.97 10.29 -19.50
C GLN A 94 5.18 9.55 -20.59
N TYR A 95 3.91 9.21 -20.34
CA TYR A 95 3.04 8.48 -21.27
C TYR A 95 1.94 9.36 -21.92
N LEU A 96 1.90 10.66 -21.59
CA LEU A 96 0.97 11.64 -22.18
C LEU A 96 1.61 12.32 -23.41
#